data_AF-A0A835YU47-F1
#
_entry.id   AF-A0A835YU47-F1
#
_cell.length_a   1.000
_cell.length_b   1.000
_cell.length_c   1.000
_cell.angle_alpha   90.00
_cell.angle_beta   90.00
_cell.angle_gamma   90.00
#
_symmetry.space_group_name_H-M   'P 1'
#
loop_
_entity.id
_entity.type
_entity.pdbx_description
1 polymer ?
#
loop_
_entity_poly.entity_id
_entity_poly.type
_entity_poly.pdbx_seq_one_letter_code
_entity_poly.pdbx_strand_id
1 'polypeptide(L)'
;RSKKRFGFLLGLRAWRSKAEPMPQRSQRLIDRSSHFQQSFGRWNIGRNTKDEGMRKLFSNDWFHTVLHMTTWKVLGALFLTYLAVVTVFAALYLAIARFDGCNLGIVDYREAYYFSLETMTTVGFGTQDVFFGRCWSVMVIITAQACSGLLIDALLIGLLFARLGRPQTRASTVVFSDKAVLRRIRGEYYFMFQVAELRKHQLLETHVRCYAVRHHRTLPIDANGALDESQPPETVHYQTHNMRLQHPDDELGGSMLLV
;
A
#
# COMPACT_ATOMS: atom_id res chain seq x y z
N ARG A 1 -72.24 39.69 4.71
CA ARG A 1 -71.89 38.25 4.84
C ARG A 1 -70.59 38.00 4.04
N SER A 2 -69.46 37.73 4.74
CA SER A 2 -68.26 36.96 4.33
C SER A 2 -67.58 37.22 2.95
N LYS A 3 -66.40 37.85 2.86
CA LYS A 3 -64.99 37.35 2.94
C LYS A 3 -64.32 36.97 1.59
N LYS A 4 -63.29 37.77 1.23
CA LYS A 4 -61.92 37.43 0.74
C LYS A 4 -61.73 36.39 -0.38
N ARG A 5 -60.98 36.75 -1.44
CA ARG A 5 -59.54 36.42 -1.58
C ARG A 5 -58.89 37.09 -2.81
N PHE A 6 -57.74 37.69 -2.52
CA PHE A 6 -56.73 38.23 -3.43
C PHE A 6 -55.92 37.05 -4.03
N GLY A 7 -55.54 37.14 -5.30
CA GLY A 7 -54.68 36.16 -5.97
C GLY A 7 -53.87 36.80 -7.09
N PHE A 8 -52.77 37.44 -6.69
CA PHE A 8 -51.70 37.93 -7.56
C PHE A 8 -50.85 36.72 -8.01
N LEU A 9 -50.68 36.49 -9.31
CA LEU A 9 -49.66 35.57 -9.82
C LEU A 9 -48.91 36.22 -10.98
N LEU A 10 -47.79 36.86 -10.62
CA LEU A 10 -46.72 37.28 -11.53
C LEU A 10 -46.11 36.04 -12.20
N GLY A 11 -46.15 35.98 -13.52
CA GLY A 11 -45.35 35.06 -14.33
C GLY A 11 -43.90 35.54 -14.44
N LEU A 12 -43.07 35.23 -13.45
CA LEU A 12 -41.61 35.35 -13.57
C LEU A 12 -41.07 34.12 -14.33
N ARG A 13 -40.85 34.29 -15.64
CA ARG A 13 -40.04 33.37 -16.45
C ARG A 13 -38.60 33.41 -15.93
N ALA A 14 -38.26 32.42 -15.10
CA ALA A 14 -36.88 32.19 -14.64
C ALA A 14 -36.01 31.79 -15.83
N TRP A 15 -35.18 32.72 -16.29
CA TRP A 15 -34.04 32.46 -17.17
C TRP A 15 -33.03 31.61 -16.39
N ARG A 16 -33.15 30.28 -16.51
CA ARG A 16 -32.11 29.34 -16.07
C ARG A 16 -30.99 29.38 -17.10
N SER A 17 -29.94 30.16 -16.83
CA SER A 17 -28.67 29.95 -17.52
C SER A 17 -28.26 28.50 -17.28
N LYS A 18 -28.10 27.73 -18.36
CA LYS A 18 -27.37 26.46 -18.31
C LYS A 18 -25.97 26.80 -17.83
N ALA A 19 -25.68 26.56 -16.56
CA ALA A 19 -24.31 26.49 -16.10
C ALA A 19 -23.62 25.44 -16.97
N GLU A 20 -22.62 25.87 -17.72
CA GLU A 20 -21.74 24.94 -18.43
C GLU A 20 -21.21 23.92 -17.41
N PRO A 21 -21.21 22.61 -17.73
CA PRO A 21 -20.60 21.63 -16.85
C PRO A 21 -19.15 22.06 -16.63
N MET A 22 -18.75 22.18 -15.36
CA MET A 22 -17.37 22.51 -15.00
C MET A 22 -16.42 21.61 -15.83
N PRO A 23 -15.35 22.17 -16.44
CA PRO A 23 -14.40 21.37 -17.17
C PRO A 23 -13.95 20.21 -16.28
N GLN A 24 -14.11 18.98 -16.79
CA GLN A 24 -13.65 17.77 -16.10
C GLN A 24 -12.24 18.05 -15.62
N ARG A 25 -12.07 18.07 -14.29
CA ARG A 25 -10.79 18.28 -13.63
C ARG A 25 -9.83 17.27 -14.26
N SER A 26 -8.93 17.74 -15.14
CA SER A 26 -8.08 16.85 -15.93
C SER A 26 -7.43 15.88 -14.96
N GLN A 27 -7.62 14.58 -15.18
CA GLN A 27 -7.09 13.57 -14.28
C GLN A 27 -5.56 13.71 -14.32
N ARG A 28 -5.01 14.37 -13.31
CA ARG A 28 -3.57 14.54 -13.17
C ARG A 28 -2.96 13.16 -12.96
N LEU A 29 -1.83 12.92 -13.62
CA LEU A 29 -1.09 11.67 -13.49
C LEU A 29 -0.66 11.41 -12.04
N ILE A 30 -0.33 12.49 -11.32
CA ILE A 30 0.14 12.47 -9.94
C ILE A 30 -0.80 13.32 -9.10
N ASP A 31 -1.15 12.85 -7.91
CA ASP A 31 -1.97 13.58 -6.94
C ASP A 31 -1.22 14.79 -6.34
N ARG A 32 -1.97 15.82 -5.91
CA ARG A 32 -1.43 16.99 -5.18
C ARG A 32 -2.27 17.33 -3.94
N SER A 33 -2.90 16.31 -3.36
CA SER A 33 -3.82 16.46 -2.22
C SER A 33 -3.12 16.40 -0.86
N SER A 34 -1.80 16.21 -0.83
CA SER A 34 -1.03 16.19 0.42
C SER A 34 -0.79 17.59 0.98
N HIS A 35 -0.28 17.66 2.20
CA HIS A 35 0.23 18.89 2.81
C HIS A 35 1.28 19.55 1.91
N PHE A 36 1.36 20.88 1.94
CA PHE A 36 2.20 21.67 1.03
C PHE A 36 1.95 21.40 -0.46
N GLN A 37 0.72 20.98 -0.82
CA GLN A 37 0.32 20.64 -2.20
C GLN A 37 1.20 19.56 -2.85
N GLN A 38 1.81 18.71 -2.03
CA GLN A 38 2.66 17.61 -2.46
C GLN A 38 1.83 16.42 -2.93
N SER A 39 2.51 15.48 -3.57
CA SER A 39 1.97 14.15 -3.92
C SER A 39 2.14 13.18 -2.75
N PHE A 40 1.20 12.24 -2.60
CA PHE A 40 1.40 11.06 -1.74
C PHE A 40 2.23 9.96 -2.43
N GLY A 41 2.87 10.26 -3.57
CA GLY A 41 3.52 9.29 -4.44
C GLY A 41 2.51 8.39 -5.17
N ARG A 42 1.24 8.79 -5.24
CA ARG A 42 0.18 8.00 -5.88
C ARG A 42 0.03 8.43 -7.32
N TRP A 43 0.15 7.44 -8.20
CA TRP A 43 -0.09 7.59 -9.62
C TRP A 43 -1.54 7.28 -9.89
N ASN A 44 -2.23 8.18 -10.57
CA ASN A 44 -3.62 7.99 -10.98
C ASN A 44 -3.68 7.14 -12.27
N ILE A 45 -3.16 5.92 -12.19
CA ILE A 45 -3.15 4.95 -13.28
C ILE A 45 -3.93 3.72 -12.82
N GLY A 46 -5.07 3.48 -13.45
CA GLY A 46 -5.81 2.22 -13.30
C GLY A 46 -5.14 1.13 -14.12
N ARG A 47 -4.62 0.09 -13.47
CA ARG A 47 -4.17 -1.13 -14.17
C ARG A 47 -5.34 -2.10 -14.27
N ASN A 48 -5.59 -2.64 -15.46
CA ASN A 48 -6.60 -3.68 -15.63
C ASN A 48 -6.06 -5.00 -15.06
N THR A 49 -6.44 -5.33 -13.83
CA THR A 49 -5.96 -6.52 -13.09
C THR A 49 -6.80 -7.78 -13.35
N LYS A 50 -7.72 -7.75 -14.32
CA LYS A 50 -8.59 -8.90 -14.63
C LYS A 50 -7.86 -10.03 -15.38
N ASP A 51 -6.67 -9.77 -15.91
CA ASP A 51 -5.90 -10.79 -16.62
C ASP A 51 -5.41 -11.88 -15.66
N GLU A 52 -5.74 -13.14 -15.96
CA GLU A 52 -5.34 -14.31 -15.18
C GLU A 52 -3.81 -14.41 -15.02
N GLY A 53 -3.06 -13.98 -16.04
CA GLY A 53 -1.60 -13.91 -16.00
C GLY A 53 -1.07 -13.02 -14.86
N MET A 54 -1.77 -11.93 -14.54
CA MET A 54 -1.37 -11.01 -13.47
C MET A 54 -1.59 -11.63 -12.08
N ARG A 55 -2.68 -12.40 -11.90
CA ARG A 55 -2.95 -13.10 -10.63
C ARG A 55 -1.91 -14.19 -10.36
N LYS A 56 -1.50 -14.91 -11.41
CA LYS A 56 -0.43 -15.91 -11.32
C LYS A 56 0.92 -15.26 -10.96
N LEU A 57 1.22 -14.08 -11.51
CA LEU A 57 2.44 -13.34 -11.19
C LEU A 57 2.49 -12.94 -9.71
N PHE A 58 1.39 -12.37 -9.18
CA PHE A 58 1.31 -11.99 -7.76
C PHE A 58 1.34 -13.22 -6.82
N SER A 59 0.77 -14.34 -7.24
CA SER A 59 0.80 -15.58 -6.45
C SER A 59 2.21 -16.17 -6.35
N ASN A 60 3.01 -16.06 -7.42
CA ASN A 60 4.39 -16.54 -7.42
C ASN A 60 5.28 -15.68 -6.50
N ASP A 61 4.99 -14.38 -6.41
CA ASP A 61 5.67 -13.46 -5.51
C ASP A 61 4.88 -13.22 -4.20
N TRP A 62 4.68 -14.32 -3.46
CA TRP A 62 3.91 -14.31 -2.22
C TRP A 62 4.58 -13.44 -1.14
N PHE A 63 5.91 -13.41 -1.07
CA PHE A 63 6.67 -12.64 -0.08
C PHE A 63 6.46 -11.14 -0.26
N HIS A 64 6.67 -10.60 -1.47
CA HIS A 64 6.44 -9.17 -1.71
C HIS A 64 4.94 -8.83 -1.61
N THR A 65 4.04 -9.74 -1.98
CA THR A 65 2.59 -9.54 -1.80
C THR A 65 2.21 -9.37 -0.33
N VAL A 66 2.70 -10.23 0.57
CA VAL A 66 2.45 -10.11 2.02
C VAL A 66 3.09 -8.84 2.59
N LEU A 67 4.30 -8.49 2.16
CA LEU A 67 4.93 -7.24 2.58
C LEU A 67 4.09 -6.03 2.14
N HIS A 68 3.70 -5.91 0.87
CA HIS A 68 3.05 -4.70 0.37
C HIS A 68 1.57 -4.57 0.76
N MET A 69 0.95 -5.60 1.33
CA MET A 69 -0.43 -5.54 1.79
C MET A 69 -0.61 -4.55 2.97
N THR A 70 -1.84 -4.09 3.24
CA THR A 70 -2.11 -3.19 4.37
C THR A 70 -1.80 -3.84 5.72
N THR A 71 -1.26 -3.05 6.67
CA THR A 71 -0.73 -3.58 7.94
C THR A 71 -1.78 -4.36 8.73
N TRP A 72 -3.01 -3.86 8.79
CA TRP A 72 -4.12 -4.53 9.46
C TRP A 72 -4.49 -5.87 8.83
N LYS A 73 -4.39 -6.02 7.50
CA LYS A 73 -4.68 -7.30 6.85
C LYS A 73 -3.62 -8.34 7.17
N VAL A 74 -2.35 -7.94 7.26
CA VAL A 74 -1.28 -8.88 7.60
C VAL A 74 -1.26 -9.23 9.08
N LEU A 75 -1.51 -8.25 9.95
CA LEU A 75 -1.69 -8.51 11.37
C LEU A 75 -2.89 -9.43 11.61
N GLY A 76 -4.01 -9.19 10.92
CA GLY A 76 -5.18 -10.06 10.94
C GLY A 76 -4.89 -11.47 10.40
N ALA A 77 -4.12 -11.59 9.31
CA ALA A 77 -3.72 -12.88 8.76
C ALA A 77 -2.83 -13.66 9.74
N LEU A 78 -1.83 -13.02 10.36
CA LEU A 78 -0.97 -13.64 11.38
C LEU A 78 -1.77 -14.06 12.62
N PHE A 79 -2.71 -13.22 13.07
CA PHE A 79 -3.60 -13.54 14.18
C PHE A 79 -4.49 -14.75 13.87
N LEU A 80 -5.04 -14.82 12.65
CA LEU A 80 -5.83 -15.98 12.20
C LEU A 80 -4.97 -17.25 12.11
N THR A 81 -3.74 -17.15 11.60
CA THR A 81 -2.79 -18.29 11.59
C THR A 81 -2.46 -18.74 13.01
N TYR A 82 -2.23 -17.81 13.93
CA TYR A 82 -1.98 -18.11 15.35
C TYR A 82 -3.16 -18.87 15.96
N LEU A 83 -4.39 -18.36 15.81
CA LEU A 83 -5.60 -19.04 16.28
C LEU A 83 -5.78 -20.41 15.63
N ALA A 84 -5.54 -20.54 14.33
CA ALA A 84 -5.66 -21.81 13.61
C ALA A 84 -4.67 -22.85 14.14
N VAL A 85 -3.45 -22.45 14.48
CA VAL A 85 -2.47 -23.33 15.09
C VAL A 85 -2.94 -23.77 16.49
N VAL A 86 -3.39 -22.84 17.33
CA VAL A 86 -3.94 -23.18 18.66
C VAL A 86 -5.10 -24.18 18.57
N THR A 87 -6.05 -23.97 17.65
CA THR A 87 -7.21 -24.86 17.50
C THR A 87 -6.83 -26.24 16.94
N VAL A 88 -5.89 -26.30 15.99
CA VAL A 88 -5.39 -27.58 15.45
C VAL A 88 -4.69 -28.37 16.55
N PHE A 89 -3.79 -27.76 17.31
CA PHE A 89 -3.12 -28.44 18.42
C PHE A 89 -4.09 -28.83 19.55
N ALA A 90 -5.11 -28.01 19.84
CA ALA A 90 -6.16 -28.37 20.79
C ALA A 90 -6.93 -29.64 20.37
N ALA A 91 -7.26 -29.75 19.07
CA ALA A 91 -7.88 -30.96 18.53
C ALA A 91 -6.95 -32.19 18.64
N LEU A 92 -5.64 -32.00 18.42
CA LEU A 92 -4.64 -33.06 18.58
C LEU A 92 -4.53 -33.53 20.03
N TYR A 93 -4.50 -32.62 21.01
CA TYR A 93 -4.50 -32.99 22.43
C TYR A 93 -5.75 -33.74 22.84
N LEU A 94 -6.92 -33.31 22.37
CA LEU A 94 -8.17 -34.01 22.63
C LEU A 94 -8.20 -35.42 22.00
N ALA A 95 -7.60 -35.57 20.81
CA ALA A 95 -7.47 -36.88 20.17
C ALA A 95 -6.56 -37.82 21.00
N ILE A 96 -5.39 -37.34 21.44
CA ILE A 96 -4.50 -38.14 22.30
C ILE A 96 -5.19 -38.52 23.62
N ALA A 97 -5.86 -37.57 24.27
CA ALA A 97 -6.56 -37.83 25.52
C ALA A 97 -7.64 -38.92 25.39
N ARG A 98 -8.27 -39.06 24.21
CA ARG A 98 -9.31 -40.07 23.96
C ARG A 98 -8.77 -41.42 23.51
N PHE A 99 -7.73 -41.45 22.68
CA PHE A 99 -7.29 -42.67 22.01
C PHE A 99 -6.07 -43.33 22.65
N ASP A 100 -5.18 -42.55 23.25
CA ASP A 100 -3.84 -43.00 23.65
C ASP A 100 -3.78 -43.41 25.14
N GLY A 101 -4.90 -43.30 25.88
CA GLY A 101 -4.98 -43.62 27.30
C GLY A 101 -4.10 -42.75 28.20
N CYS A 102 -3.47 -41.72 27.62
CA CYS A 102 -2.70 -40.73 28.34
C CYS A 102 -3.67 -39.93 29.19
N ASN A 103 -3.56 -40.05 30.51
CA ASN A 103 -4.45 -39.39 31.45
C ASN A 103 -4.10 -37.89 31.54
N LEU A 104 -4.35 -37.12 30.47
CA LEU A 104 -4.04 -35.69 30.37
C LEU A 104 -4.96 -34.81 31.24
N GLY A 105 -5.98 -35.38 31.90
CA GLY A 105 -6.97 -34.62 32.67
C GLY A 105 -7.87 -33.72 31.81
N ILE A 106 -7.78 -33.80 30.48
CA ILE A 106 -8.55 -33.01 29.52
C ILE A 106 -9.82 -33.78 29.17
N VAL A 107 -10.98 -33.23 29.56
CA VAL A 107 -12.29 -33.86 29.31
C VAL A 107 -12.97 -33.21 28.11
N ASP A 108 -12.91 -31.87 28.03
CA ASP A 108 -13.60 -31.07 27.02
C ASP A 108 -12.64 -30.42 26.00
N TYR A 109 -13.14 -30.13 24.79
CA TYR A 109 -12.37 -29.36 23.79
C TYR A 109 -11.96 -27.97 24.29
N ARG A 110 -12.77 -27.36 25.16
CA ARG A 110 -12.47 -26.04 25.76
C ARG A 110 -11.23 -26.11 26.65
N GLU A 111 -11.09 -27.17 27.44
CA GLU A 111 -9.91 -27.42 28.27
C GLU A 111 -8.68 -27.69 27.39
N ALA A 112 -8.84 -28.48 26.33
CA ALA A 112 -7.77 -28.71 25.36
C ALA A 112 -7.31 -27.42 24.66
N TYR A 113 -8.25 -26.51 24.39
CA TYR A 113 -7.96 -25.21 23.80
C TYR A 113 -7.21 -24.30 24.77
N TYR A 114 -7.60 -24.24 26.05
CA TYR A 114 -6.86 -23.51 27.07
C TYR A 114 -5.45 -24.07 27.24
N PHE A 115 -5.29 -25.39 27.29
CA PHE A 115 -3.98 -26.03 27.37
C PHE A 115 -3.08 -25.71 26.17
N SER A 116 -3.64 -25.79 24.94
CA SER A 116 -2.93 -25.42 23.71
C SER A 116 -2.54 -23.93 23.71
N LEU A 117 -3.45 -23.05 24.14
CA LEU A 117 -3.21 -21.61 24.19
C LEU A 117 -2.11 -21.28 25.22
N GLU A 118 -2.17 -21.86 26.41
CA GLU A 118 -1.16 -21.66 27.47
C GLU A 118 0.22 -22.17 27.06
N THR A 119 0.27 -23.30 26.35
CA THR A 119 1.51 -23.87 25.81
C THR A 119 2.11 -22.97 24.74
N MET A 120 1.29 -22.48 23.80
CA MET A 120 1.77 -21.63 22.71
C MET A 120 2.15 -20.21 23.18
N THR A 121 1.40 -19.63 24.11
CA THR A 121 1.71 -18.31 24.70
C THR A 121 2.81 -18.36 25.75
N THR A 122 3.25 -19.56 26.15
CA THR A 122 4.20 -19.79 27.24
C THR A 122 3.75 -19.20 28.59
N VAL A 123 2.43 -19.00 28.77
CA VAL A 123 1.87 -18.52 30.04
C VAL A 123 2.00 -19.58 31.11
N GLY A 124 1.70 -20.84 30.76
CA GLY A 124 1.96 -22.00 31.60
C GLY A 124 1.39 -21.88 33.02
N PHE A 125 0.08 -21.62 33.15
CA PHE A 125 -0.57 -21.56 34.46
C PHE A 125 -0.45 -22.88 35.25
N GLY A 126 -0.12 -23.97 34.55
CA GLY A 126 0.15 -25.28 35.11
C GLY A 126 -1.16 -26.03 35.31
N THR A 127 -1.40 -27.05 34.49
CA THR A 127 -2.35 -28.10 34.87
C THR A 127 -1.70 -28.96 35.96
N GLN A 128 -2.50 -29.65 36.76
CA GLN A 128 -1.96 -30.79 37.51
C GLN A 128 -1.42 -31.76 36.46
N ASP A 129 -0.11 -31.92 36.33
CA ASP A 129 0.48 -33.26 36.24
C ASP A 129 2.00 -33.32 36.24
N VAL A 130 2.48 -34.20 37.10
CA VAL A 130 3.84 -34.71 37.17
C VAL A 130 3.99 -35.78 36.07
N PHE A 131 4.22 -35.33 34.83
CA PHE A 131 4.69 -36.09 33.64
C PHE A 131 3.74 -37.11 32.96
N PHE A 132 2.61 -36.67 32.39
CA PHE A 132 1.84 -37.33 31.29
C PHE A 132 1.94 -38.88 31.14
N GLY A 133 1.81 -39.65 32.23
CA GLY A 133 1.75 -41.12 32.20
C GLY A 133 2.81 -41.86 31.36
N ARG A 134 4.04 -41.33 31.19
CA ARG A 134 5.09 -41.87 30.28
C ARG A 134 4.69 -41.91 28.79
N CYS A 135 3.73 -41.09 28.36
CA CYS A 135 3.33 -41.00 26.96
C CYS A 135 4.30 -40.19 26.10
N TRP A 136 4.97 -40.87 25.17
CA TRP A 136 5.88 -40.22 24.20
C TRP A 136 5.13 -39.32 23.21
N SER A 137 3.89 -39.66 22.84
CA SER A 137 3.07 -38.90 21.89
C SER A 137 2.89 -37.44 22.31
N VAL A 138 2.55 -37.21 23.58
CA VAL A 138 2.37 -35.86 24.16
C VAL A 138 3.65 -35.03 24.08
N MET A 139 4.81 -35.64 24.39
CA MET A 139 6.11 -34.96 24.32
C MET A 139 6.44 -34.47 22.90
N VAL A 140 6.16 -35.29 21.89
CA VAL A 140 6.37 -34.94 20.48
C VAL A 140 5.45 -33.78 20.07
N ILE A 141 4.18 -33.83 20.45
CA ILE A 141 3.22 -32.77 20.10
C ILE A 141 3.54 -31.44 20.78
N ILE A 142 3.85 -31.44 22.07
CA ILE A 142 4.24 -30.21 22.80
C ILE A 142 5.50 -29.60 22.18
N THR A 143 6.49 -30.43 21.85
CA THR A 143 7.72 -29.94 21.20
C THR A 143 7.44 -29.36 19.81
N ALA A 144 6.63 -30.05 19.00
CA ALA A 144 6.22 -29.55 17.69
C ALA A 144 5.43 -28.23 17.80
N GLN A 145 4.56 -28.13 18.81
CA GLN A 145 3.81 -26.90 19.08
C GLN A 145 4.76 -25.76 19.47
N ALA A 146 5.71 -26.00 20.38
CA ALA A 146 6.69 -25.00 20.77
C ALA A 146 7.52 -24.51 19.57
N CYS A 147 7.99 -25.42 18.71
CA CYS A 147 8.68 -25.04 17.47
C CYS A 147 7.81 -24.17 16.55
N SER A 148 6.53 -24.53 16.39
CA SER A 148 5.60 -23.75 15.55
C SER A 148 5.31 -22.36 16.12
N GLY A 149 5.20 -22.24 17.45
CA GLY A 149 5.02 -20.95 18.14
C GLY A 149 6.22 -20.03 17.92
N LEU A 150 7.43 -20.55 18.13
CA LEU A 150 8.67 -19.79 17.92
C LEU A 150 8.82 -19.29 16.47
N LEU A 151 8.43 -20.10 15.48
CA LEU A 151 8.46 -19.69 14.07
C LEU A 151 7.48 -18.54 13.80
N ILE A 152 6.26 -18.61 14.37
CA ILE A 152 5.25 -17.56 14.19
C ILE A 152 5.68 -16.26 14.87
N ASP A 153 6.23 -16.35 16.08
CA ASP A 153 6.73 -15.17 16.82
C ASP A 153 7.90 -14.50 16.09
N ALA A 154 8.84 -15.29 15.57
CA ALA A 154 9.94 -14.79 14.76
C ALA A 154 9.45 -14.09 13.49
N LEU A 155 8.44 -14.66 12.80
CA LEU A 155 7.82 -14.03 11.63
C LEU A 155 7.10 -12.73 11.98
N LEU A 156 6.39 -12.68 13.11
CA LEU A 156 5.69 -11.48 13.58
C LEU A 156 6.68 -10.34 13.85
N ILE A 157 7.74 -10.61 14.61
CA ILE A 157 8.77 -9.61 14.94
C ILE A 157 9.50 -9.18 13.66
N GLY A 158 9.89 -10.13 12.79
CA GLY A 158 10.57 -9.85 11.54
C GLY A 158 9.74 -8.97 10.60
N LEU A 159 8.43 -9.24 10.50
CA LEU A 159 7.51 -8.42 9.72
C LEU A 159 7.33 -7.03 10.33
N LEU A 160 7.16 -6.93 11.65
CA LEU A 160 7.02 -5.64 12.34
C LEU A 160 8.25 -4.77 12.09
N PHE A 161 9.45 -5.33 12.23
CA PHE A 161 10.69 -4.63 11.94
C PHE A 161 10.77 -4.20 10.47
N ALA A 162 10.46 -5.09 9.53
CA ALA A 162 10.43 -4.78 8.10
C ALA A 162 9.41 -3.68 7.74
N ARG A 163 8.32 -3.54 8.50
CA ARG A 163 7.33 -2.47 8.31
C ARG A 163 7.74 -1.16 8.95
N LEU A 164 8.27 -1.17 10.17
CA LEU A 164 8.77 0.02 10.85
C LEU A 164 9.99 0.61 10.12
N GLY A 165 10.82 -0.24 9.51
CA GLY A 165 11.95 0.16 8.69
C GLY A 165 11.57 0.76 7.33
N ARG A 166 10.28 0.81 6.95
CA ARG A 166 9.91 1.34 5.62
C ARG A 166 10.21 2.84 5.53
N PRO A 167 11.04 3.26 4.57
CA PRO A 167 11.40 4.67 4.41
C PRO A 167 10.27 5.52 3.81
N GLN A 168 9.09 4.96 3.52
CA GLN A 168 8.01 5.71 2.89
C GLN A 168 7.53 6.91 3.71
N THR A 169 7.69 6.87 5.05
CA THR A 169 7.40 8.02 5.92
C THR A 169 8.48 9.11 5.84
N ARG A 170 9.67 8.84 5.31
CA ARG A 170 10.68 9.87 5.03
C ARG A 170 10.39 10.65 3.76
N ALA A 171 9.73 10.04 2.77
CA ALA A 171 9.34 10.75 1.55
C ALA A 171 8.40 11.94 1.83
N SER A 172 7.65 11.93 2.93
CA SER A 172 6.78 13.05 3.31
C SER A 172 7.51 14.26 3.89
N THR A 173 8.80 14.15 4.22
CA THR A 173 9.59 15.27 4.77
C THR A 173 10.43 15.99 3.73
N VAL A 174 10.54 15.42 2.53
CA VAL A 174 11.06 16.11 1.34
C VAL A 174 9.94 16.91 0.68
N VAL A 175 10.12 18.22 0.57
CA VAL A 175 9.13 19.15 0.01
C VAL A 175 9.66 19.82 -1.24
N PHE A 176 8.82 19.85 -2.28
CA PHE A 176 9.09 20.60 -3.51
C PHE A 176 8.41 21.97 -3.48
N SER A 177 8.99 22.96 -4.15
CA SER A 177 8.33 24.25 -4.40
C SER A 177 6.99 24.06 -5.14
N ASP A 178 5.93 24.75 -4.72
CA ASP A 178 4.60 24.68 -5.37
C ASP A 178 4.66 25.03 -6.87
N LYS A 179 5.49 26.01 -7.22
CA LYS A 179 5.67 26.49 -8.59
C LYS A 179 7.11 26.34 -9.03
N ALA A 180 7.28 25.79 -10.22
CA ALA A 180 8.53 25.88 -10.97
C ALA A 180 8.55 27.18 -11.78
N VAL A 181 9.73 27.73 -12.02
CA VAL A 181 9.92 28.99 -12.75
C VAL A 181 10.84 28.79 -13.95
N LEU A 182 10.54 29.50 -15.03
CA LEU A 182 11.42 29.65 -16.18
C LEU A 182 12.10 31.01 -16.10
N ARG A 183 13.44 31.02 -16.05
CA ARG A 183 14.23 32.26 -15.98
C ARG A 183 15.29 32.26 -17.05
N ARG A 184 15.47 33.40 -17.72
CA ARG A 184 16.60 33.62 -18.62
C ARG A 184 17.83 34.10 -17.82
N ILE A 185 18.93 33.37 -17.87
CA ILE A 185 20.21 33.70 -17.20
C ILE A 185 21.30 33.66 -18.27
N ARG A 186 22.02 34.77 -18.47
CA ARG A 186 23.12 34.87 -19.47
C ARG A 186 22.71 34.42 -20.89
N GLY A 187 21.50 34.77 -21.32
CA GLY A 187 20.98 34.47 -22.66
C GLY A 187 20.21 33.14 -22.77
N GLU A 188 20.47 32.19 -21.87
CA GLU A 188 19.86 30.85 -21.89
C GLU A 188 18.66 30.75 -20.94
N TYR A 189 17.69 29.89 -21.26
CA TYR A 189 16.51 29.63 -20.41
C TYR A 189 16.75 28.46 -19.47
N TYR A 190 16.51 28.69 -18.18
CA TYR A 190 16.62 27.69 -17.12
C TYR A 190 15.25 27.41 -16.52
N PHE A 191 14.91 26.13 -16.45
CA PHE A 191 13.76 25.64 -15.70
C PHE A 191 14.22 25.27 -14.30
N MET A 192 13.68 25.95 -13.28
CA MET A 192 14.13 25.84 -11.90
C MET A 192 12.97 25.51 -10.97
N PHE A 193 13.23 24.65 -9.99
CA PHE A 193 12.35 24.34 -8.88
C PHE A 193 13.22 24.10 -7.63
N GLN A 194 12.64 24.25 -6.44
CA GLN A 194 13.35 24.03 -5.18
C GLN A 194 12.89 22.72 -4.55
N VAL A 195 13.83 22.04 -3.88
CA VAL A 195 13.59 20.83 -3.09
C VAL A 195 14.30 21.03 -1.76
N ALA A 196 13.61 20.73 -0.66
CA ALA A 196 14.16 20.85 0.69
C ALA A 196 13.78 19.64 1.54
N GLU A 197 14.68 19.21 2.42
CA GLU A 197 14.40 18.25 3.48
C GLU A 197 14.09 19.00 4.78
N LEU A 198 12.90 18.76 5.34
CA LEU A 198 12.44 19.47 6.55
C LEU A 198 13.04 18.90 7.85
N ARG A 199 13.62 17.69 7.85
CA ARG A 199 14.26 17.13 9.03
C ARG A 199 15.72 17.58 9.17
N LYS A 200 16.19 17.63 10.42
CA LYS A 200 17.59 17.94 10.78
C LYS A 200 18.62 16.96 10.22
N HIS A 201 18.24 15.70 10.00
CA HIS A 201 19.15 14.67 9.51
C HIS A 201 19.20 14.70 7.99
N GLN A 202 20.39 14.92 7.44
CA GLN A 202 20.60 14.97 5.99
C GLN A 202 20.37 13.59 5.36
N LEU A 203 19.83 13.60 4.14
CA LEU A 203 19.75 12.43 3.29
C LEU A 203 21.11 12.23 2.58
N LEU A 204 21.67 11.02 2.71
CA LEU A 204 22.90 10.63 2.03
C LEU A 204 22.57 10.18 0.60
N GLU A 205 23.47 10.44 -0.34
CA GLU A 205 23.36 10.02 -1.75
C GLU A 205 22.04 10.43 -2.42
N THR A 206 21.62 11.68 -2.20
CA THR A 206 20.38 12.18 -2.82
C THR A 206 20.55 12.46 -4.30
N HIS A 207 19.73 11.79 -5.11
CA HIS A 207 19.59 12.04 -6.53
C HIS A 207 18.18 12.52 -6.86
N VAL A 208 18.10 13.58 -7.64
CA VAL A 208 16.84 14.10 -8.17
C VAL A 208 16.77 13.70 -9.63
N ARG A 209 15.59 13.26 -10.11
CA ARG A 209 15.37 12.96 -11.52
C ARG A 209 14.14 13.71 -12.00
N CYS A 210 14.22 14.27 -13.20
CA CYS A 210 13.13 15.03 -13.80
C CYS A 210 12.67 14.38 -15.10
N TYR A 211 11.35 14.31 -15.29
CA TYR A 211 10.75 13.74 -16.49
C TYR A 211 9.66 14.69 -17.02
N ALA A 212 9.71 15.00 -18.31
CA ALA A 212 8.66 15.70 -19.03
C ALA A 212 7.69 14.68 -19.64
N VAL A 213 6.44 14.68 -19.18
CA VAL A 213 5.38 13.85 -19.76
C VAL A 213 4.64 14.68 -20.81
N ARG A 214 4.72 14.26 -22.08
CA ARG A 214 4.05 14.92 -23.20
C ARG A 214 3.04 13.97 -23.84
N HIS A 215 1.91 14.50 -24.28
CA HIS A 215 1.00 13.81 -25.19
C HIS A 215 1.38 14.20 -26.62
N HIS A 216 1.68 13.21 -27.45
CA HIS A 216 2.03 13.43 -28.84
C HIS A 216 0.83 13.08 -29.72
N ARG A 217 0.59 13.88 -30.76
CA ARG A 217 -0.42 13.61 -31.77
C ARG A 217 0.29 13.43 -33.09
N THR A 218 0.19 12.24 -33.65
CA THR A 218 0.78 11.85 -34.94
C THR A 218 -0.32 11.51 -35.89
N LEU A 219 -0.19 11.94 -37.15
CA LEU A 219 -1.04 11.38 -38.19
C LEU A 219 -0.66 9.90 -38.36
N PRO A 220 -1.65 9.02 -38.58
CA PRO A 220 -1.38 7.63 -38.87
C PRO A 220 -0.55 7.52 -40.16
N ILE A 221 0.35 6.53 -40.18
CA ILE A 221 1.22 6.26 -41.32
C ILE A 221 0.50 5.23 -42.21
N ASP A 222 0.41 5.51 -43.51
CA ASP A 222 -0.17 4.59 -44.49
C ASP A 222 0.75 3.37 -44.74
N ALA A 223 0.25 2.38 -45.50
CA ALA A 223 1.02 1.17 -45.82
C ALA A 223 2.30 1.46 -46.66
N ASN A 224 2.41 2.65 -47.24
CA ASN A 224 3.53 3.09 -48.08
C ASN A 224 4.54 3.95 -47.30
N GLY A 225 4.31 4.20 -46.00
CA GLY A 225 5.17 5.01 -45.15
C GLY A 225 4.93 6.52 -45.22
N ALA A 226 3.87 6.98 -45.90
CA ALA A 226 3.46 8.38 -45.97
C ALA A 226 2.43 8.73 -44.87
N LEU A 227 2.36 10.02 -44.52
CA LEU A 227 1.39 10.50 -43.53
C LEU A 227 -0.01 10.55 -44.17
N ASP A 228 -0.96 9.82 -43.59
CA ASP A 228 -2.35 9.82 -44.05
C ASP A 228 -3.15 10.95 -43.38
N GLU A 229 -3.31 12.07 -44.10
CA GLU A 229 -4.12 13.21 -43.65
C GLU A 229 -5.64 12.93 -43.67
N SER A 230 -6.09 11.83 -44.30
CA SER A 230 -7.51 11.49 -44.39
C SER A 230 -8.07 10.91 -43.09
N GLN A 231 -7.21 10.38 -42.21
CA GLN A 231 -7.58 9.79 -40.93
C GLN A 231 -7.33 10.76 -39.76
N PRO A 232 -8.14 10.66 -38.69
CA PRO A 232 -7.92 11.48 -37.50
C PRO A 232 -6.56 11.18 -36.87
N PRO A 233 -5.84 12.18 -36.34
CA PRO A 233 -4.53 12.00 -35.74
C PRO A 233 -4.60 11.04 -34.54
N GLU A 234 -3.75 10.01 -34.57
CA GLU A 234 -3.54 9.11 -33.46
C GLU A 234 -2.85 9.86 -32.32
N THR A 235 -3.41 9.75 -31.10
CA THR A 235 -2.83 10.39 -29.93
C THR A 235 -2.07 9.35 -29.11
N VAL A 236 -0.74 9.45 -29.10
CA VAL A 236 0.09 8.67 -28.19
C VAL A 236 0.13 9.39 -26.84
N HIS A 237 -0.53 8.80 -25.85
CA HIS A 237 -0.62 9.38 -24.52
C HIS A 237 0.59 9.02 -23.65
N TYR A 238 0.99 9.95 -22.77
CA TYR A 238 1.96 9.73 -21.69
C TYR A 238 3.39 9.36 -22.14
N GLN A 239 3.92 10.02 -23.17
CA GLN A 239 5.34 9.87 -23.52
C GLN A 239 6.24 10.62 -22.53
N THR A 240 7.05 9.88 -21.77
CA THR A 240 8.02 10.42 -20.82
C THR A 240 9.34 10.72 -21.50
N HIS A 241 9.85 11.93 -21.33
CA HIS A 241 11.16 12.37 -21.79
C HIS A 241 12.03 12.71 -20.58
N ASN A 242 13.25 12.19 -20.54
CA ASN A 242 14.18 12.49 -19.45
C ASN A 242 14.67 13.94 -19.56
N MET A 243 14.66 14.66 -18.44
CA MET A 243 15.24 15.99 -18.34
C MET A 243 16.49 15.92 -17.47
N ARG A 244 17.64 16.32 -18.02
CA ARG A 244 18.91 16.39 -17.30
C ARG A 244 18.92 17.62 -16.38
N LEU A 245 19.27 17.44 -15.11
CA LEU A 245 19.52 18.55 -14.20
C LEU A 245 20.97 19.01 -14.36
N GLN A 246 21.14 20.33 -14.40
CA GLN A 246 22.48 20.93 -14.44
C GLN A 246 23.01 21.23 -13.03
N HIS A 247 22.12 21.53 -12.07
CA HIS A 247 22.47 21.90 -10.70
C HIS A 247 21.43 21.40 -9.68
N PRO A 248 21.84 20.56 -8.70
CA PRO A 248 23.11 19.83 -8.64
C PRO A 248 23.26 18.90 -9.87
N ASP A 249 24.51 18.62 -10.28
CA ASP A 249 24.78 17.73 -11.42
C ASP A 249 24.30 16.31 -11.10
N ASP A 250 23.48 15.73 -11.99
CA ASP A 250 22.90 14.40 -11.81
C ASP A 250 23.96 13.31 -11.62
N GLU A 251 25.15 13.47 -12.21
CA GLU A 251 26.27 12.50 -12.13
C GLU A 251 27.02 12.55 -10.81
N LEU A 252 27.08 13.72 -10.17
CA LEU A 252 27.85 13.94 -8.95
C LEU A 252 27.02 13.75 -7.67
N GLY A 253 25.70 13.62 -7.82
CA GLY A 253 24.76 13.67 -6.70
C GLY A 253 24.66 15.09 -6.13
N GLY A 254 23.51 15.40 -5.54
CA GLY A 254 23.34 16.67 -4.84
C GLY A 254 23.35 16.43 -3.34
N SER A 255 24.08 17.23 -2.55
CA SER A 255 23.67 17.40 -1.16
C SER A 255 22.39 18.23 -1.16
N MET A 256 21.28 17.67 -0.66
CA MET A 256 20.15 18.52 -0.28
C MET A 256 20.61 19.34 0.93
N LEU A 257 21.11 20.54 0.67
CA LEU A 257 21.52 21.48 1.69
C LEU A 257 20.32 21.81 2.57
N LEU A 258 20.48 21.56 3.87
CA LEU A 258 19.70 22.18 4.92
C LEU A 258 19.84 23.70 4.74
N VAL A 259 18.75 24.38 4.39
CA VAL A 259 18.62 25.83 4.60
C VAL A 259 17.87 26.05 5.89
#